data_AF-A0AAP5Z3Z5-F1
#
_entry.id   AF-A0AAP5Z3Z5-F1
#
_cell.length_a   1.000
_cell.length_b   1.000
_cell.length_c   1.000
_cell.angle_alpha   90.00
_cell.angle_beta   90.00
_cell.angle_gamma   90.00
#
_symmetry.space_group_name_H-M   'P 1'
#
loop_
_entity.id
_entity.type
_entity.pdbx_description
1 polymer ?
#
loop_
_entity_poly.entity_id
_entity_poly.type
_entity_poly.pdbx_seq_one_letter_code
_entity_poly.pdbx_strand_id
1 'polypeptide(L)'
;MFEMVSRWYQRRFSDPHAVSLVAILLFGFITIYFFGHLIAPLLVAIVLAYLLEWPVVKLSRMGVPRTLSVIIVLLIFISIMLIALFGLVPTIWTQVGNLINDIPNMYNGLQKFIMTLPERHPELANLQIVETVVTNAKNQALGLGESVVKGSLASLVSIATLAVYLILVPLLIFFLLKDKEEMLRMASGILPKNRKLANKVWHEMNEQISNYIR
;
A
#
# COMPACT_ATOMS: atom_id res chain seq x y z
N MET A 1 21.21 -21.47 -30.58
CA MET A 1 20.50 -20.82 -29.44
C MET A 1 18.99 -20.71 -29.67
N PHE A 2 18.52 -20.26 -30.83
CA PHE A 2 17.09 -20.20 -31.16
C PHE A 2 16.37 -21.57 -31.10
N GLU A 3 17.00 -22.68 -31.50
CA GLU A 3 16.41 -24.02 -31.39
C GLU A 3 16.24 -24.52 -29.95
N MET A 4 17.05 -24.02 -29.01
CA MET A 4 16.97 -24.39 -27.60
C MET A 4 15.81 -23.65 -26.94
N VAL A 5 15.62 -22.38 -27.31
CA VAL A 5 14.46 -21.56 -26.92
C VAL A 5 13.18 -22.11 -27.54
N SER A 6 13.19 -22.50 -28.82
CA SER A 6 12.04 -23.06 -29.51
C SER A 6 11.60 -24.42 -28.94
N ARG A 7 12.55 -25.33 -28.63
CA ARG A 7 12.24 -26.61 -27.98
C ARG A 7 11.74 -26.46 -26.54
N TRP A 8 12.26 -25.48 -25.79
CA TRP A 8 11.76 -25.12 -24.46
C TRP A 8 10.34 -24.55 -24.53
N TYR A 9 10.07 -23.66 -25.50
CA TYR A 9 8.75 -23.09 -25.75
C TYR A 9 7.74 -24.17 -26.13
N GLN A 10 8.05 -25.05 -27.09
CA GLN A 10 7.14 -26.14 -27.45
C GLN A 10 6.90 -27.09 -26.26
N ARG A 11 7.91 -27.51 -25.50
CA ARG A 11 7.68 -28.38 -24.34
C ARG A 11 6.82 -27.76 -23.22
N ARG A 12 6.89 -26.43 -23.03
CA ARG A 12 6.19 -25.75 -21.92
C ARG A 12 4.87 -25.08 -22.34
N PHE A 13 4.77 -24.61 -23.57
CA PHE A 13 3.57 -23.97 -24.17
C PHE A 13 2.76 -24.90 -25.07
N SER A 14 3.12 -26.19 -25.23
CA SER A 14 2.21 -27.18 -25.83
C SER A 14 1.09 -27.63 -24.88
N ASP A 15 1.14 -27.29 -23.58
CA ASP A 15 0.02 -27.50 -22.66
C ASP A 15 -0.98 -26.32 -22.78
N PRO A 16 -2.21 -26.54 -23.27
CA PRO A 16 -3.24 -25.50 -23.38
C PRO A 16 -3.53 -24.78 -22.06
N HIS A 17 -3.24 -25.40 -20.91
CA HIS A 17 -3.42 -24.81 -19.59
C HIS A 17 -2.28 -23.86 -19.17
N ALA A 18 -1.07 -24.09 -19.66
CA ALA A 18 0.06 -23.19 -19.41
C ALA A 18 -0.07 -21.91 -20.24
N VAL A 19 -0.47 -22.06 -21.51
CA VAL A 19 -0.75 -20.92 -22.40
C VAL A 19 -1.84 -20.03 -21.82
N SER A 20 -2.93 -20.62 -21.31
CA SER A 20 -4.02 -19.85 -20.72
C SER A 20 -3.60 -19.11 -19.45
N LEU A 21 -2.80 -19.72 -18.57
CA LEU A 21 -2.25 -19.05 -17.39
C LEU A 21 -1.38 -17.85 -17.78
N VAL A 22 -0.46 -18.03 -18.74
CA VAL A 22 0.39 -16.94 -19.22
C VAL A 22 -0.45 -15.84 -19.86
N ALA A 23 -1.48 -16.18 -20.64
CA ALA A 23 -2.39 -15.20 -21.22
C ALA A 23 -3.14 -14.39 -20.15
N ILE A 24 -3.63 -15.06 -19.09
CA ILE A 24 -4.29 -14.40 -17.95
C ILE A 24 -3.32 -13.45 -17.22
N LEU A 25 -2.09 -13.91 -16.96
CA LEU A 25 -1.08 -13.09 -16.28
C LEU A 25 -0.67 -11.88 -17.12
N LEU A 26 -0.44 -12.04 -18.41
CA LEU A 26 -0.11 -10.94 -19.31
C LEU A 26 -1.26 -9.95 -19.43
N PHE A 27 -2.49 -10.44 -19.59
CA PHE A 27 -3.68 -9.59 -19.62
C PHE A 27 -3.85 -8.78 -18.32
N GLY A 28 -3.69 -9.43 -17.17
CA GLY A 28 -3.73 -8.78 -15.87
C GLY A 28 -2.63 -7.73 -15.71
N PHE A 29 -1.39 -8.07 -16.10
CA PHE A 29 -0.26 -7.15 -16.06
C PHE A 29 -0.48 -5.91 -16.94
N ILE A 30 -0.91 -6.10 -18.20
CA ILE A 30 -1.22 -5.00 -19.13
C ILE A 30 -2.34 -4.12 -18.55
N THR A 31 -3.39 -4.74 -18.00
CA THR A 31 -4.50 -4.00 -17.38
C THR A 31 -4.01 -3.15 -16.21
N ILE A 32 -3.17 -3.70 -15.33
CA ILE A 32 -2.60 -2.95 -14.20
C ILE A 32 -1.65 -1.86 -14.68
N TYR A 33 -0.84 -2.13 -15.70
CA TYR A 33 0.12 -1.17 -16.22
C TYR A 33 -0.56 0.07 -16.85
N PHE A 34 -1.59 -0.13 -17.66
CA PHE A 34 -2.29 0.97 -18.34
C PHE A 34 -3.42 1.59 -17.51
N PHE A 35 -4.20 0.77 -16.80
CA PHE A 35 -5.40 1.20 -16.06
C PHE A 35 -5.21 1.22 -14.54
N GLY A 36 -3.97 1.02 -14.05
CA GLY A 36 -3.64 0.90 -12.62
C GLY A 36 -4.22 2.01 -11.75
N HIS A 37 -4.15 3.26 -12.20
CA HIS A 37 -4.69 4.39 -11.44
C HIS A 37 -6.23 4.35 -11.30
N LEU A 38 -6.93 3.85 -12.32
CA LEU A 38 -8.39 3.73 -12.30
C LEU A 38 -8.87 2.54 -11.48
N ILE A 39 -8.13 1.42 -11.54
CA ILE A 39 -8.47 0.19 -10.80
C ILE A 39 -7.87 0.13 -9.40
N ALA A 40 -7.00 1.07 -9.02
CA ALA A 40 -6.32 1.09 -7.72
C ALA A 40 -7.32 0.96 -6.53
N PRO A 41 -8.45 1.69 -6.49
CA PRO A 41 -9.44 1.51 -5.42
C PRO A 41 -10.01 0.09 -5.36
N LEU A 42 -10.22 -0.54 -6.51
CA LEU A 42 -10.69 -1.92 -6.60
C LEU A 42 -9.63 -2.91 -6.11
N LEU A 43 -8.36 -2.73 -6.49
CA LEU A 43 -7.27 -3.58 -6.00
C LEU A 43 -7.12 -3.51 -4.48
N VAL A 44 -7.15 -2.30 -3.93
CA VAL A 44 -7.12 -2.07 -2.47
C VAL A 44 -8.33 -2.74 -1.81
N ALA A 45 -9.53 -2.57 -2.37
CA ALA A 45 -10.74 -3.20 -1.86
C ALA A 45 -10.68 -4.73 -1.89
N ILE A 46 -10.09 -5.34 -2.94
CA ILE A 46 -9.90 -6.80 -3.02
C ILE A 46 -8.98 -7.29 -1.90
N VAL A 47 -7.85 -6.62 -1.69
CA VAL A 47 -6.90 -6.99 -0.61
C VAL A 47 -7.56 -6.86 0.76
N LEU A 48 -8.25 -5.75 1.02
CA LEU A 48 -8.92 -5.51 2.29
C LEU A 48 -10.11 -6.46 2.50
N ALA A 49 -10.93 -6.70 1.48
CA ALA A 49 -12.03 -7.67 1.55
C ALA A 49 -11.49 -9.07 1.83
N TYR A 50 -10.36 -9.46 1.23
CA TYR A 50 -9.73 -10.74 1.53
C TYR A 50 -9.33 -10.86 3.02
N LEU A 51 -8.72 -9.81 3.58
CA LEU A 51 -8.35 -9.76 4.99
C LEU A 51 -9.58 -9.77 5.93
N LEU A 52 -10.63 -9.05 5.55
CA LEU A 52 -11.88 -8.95 6.31
C LEU A 52 -12.82 -10.16 6.14
N GLU A 53 -12.52 -11.10 5.24
CA GLU A 53 -13.29 -12.34 5.10
C GLU A 53 -13.19 -13.20 6.37
N TRP A 54 -12.02 -13.23 7.03
CA TRP A 54 -11.84 -14.01 8.27
C TRP A 54 -12.82 -13.64 9.39
N PRO A 55 -12.92 -12.36 9.82
CA PRO A 55 -13.88 -11.98 10.85
C PRO A 55 -15.34 -12.18 10.41
N VAL A 56 -15.66 -11.98 9.13
CA VAL A 56 -17.01 -12.24 8.59
C VAL A 56 -17.39 -13.72 8.72
N VAL A 57 -16.50 -14.62 8.32
CA VAL A 57 -16.72 -16.07 8.44
C VAL A 57 -16.82 -16.48 9.91
N LYS A 58 -16.01 -15.89 10.79
CA LYS A 58 -16.06 -16.16 12.24
C LYS A 58 -17.41 -15.78 12.83
N LEU A 59 -17.95 -14.60 12.51
CA LEU A 59 -19.30 -14.18 12.96
C LEU A 59 -20.39 -15.05 12.34
N SER A 60 -20.26 -15.43 11.06
CA SER A 60 -21.25 -16.27 10.40
C SER A 60 -21.32 -17.68 11.02
N ARG A 61 -20.18 -18.23 11.47
CA ARG A 61 -20.12 -19.49 12.24
C ARG A 61 -20.78 -19.40 13.60
N MET A 62 -20.95 -18.20 14.16
CA MET A 62 -21.68 -17.96 15.42
C MET A 62 -23.21 -17.86 15.22
N GLY A 63 -23.72 -18.08 14.00
CA GLY A 63 -25.15 -18.09 13.68
C GLY A 63 -25.70 -16.77 13.11
N VAL A 64 -24.85 -15.76 12.91
CA VAL A 64 -25.26 -14.49 12.27
C VAL A 64 -25.37 -14.69 10.75
N PRO A 65 -26.44 -14.22 10.08
CA PRO A 65 -26.53 -14.33 8.63
C PRO A 65 -25.40 -13.55 7.95
N ARG A 66 -24.89 -14.07 6.82
CA ARG A 66 -23.70 -13.54 6.15
C ARG A 66 -23.78 -12.03 5.91
N THR A 67 -24.93 -11.54 5.44
CA THR A 67 -25.14 -10.10 5.17
C THR A 67 -24.96 -9.24 6.42
N LEU A 68 -25.51 -9.66 7.58
CA LEU A 68 -25.31 -8.93 8.84
C LEU A 68 -23.86 -9.02 9.32
N SER A 69 -23.21 -10.18 9.15
CA SER A 69 -21.79 -10.34 9.48
C SER A 69 -20.92 -9.36 8.69
N VAL A 70 -21.18 -9.20 7.38
CA VAL A 70 -20.48 -8.23 6.52
C VAL A 70 -20.73 -6.79 7.00
N ILE A 71 -21.99 -6.43 7.27
CA ILE A 71 -22.32 -5.08 7.75
C ILE A 71 -21.60 -4.76 9.06
N ILE A 72 -21.65 -5.67 10.04
CA ILE A 72 -21.01 -5.49 11.35
C ILE A 72 -19.50 -5.31 11.20
N VAL A 73 -18.83 -6.20 10.46
CA VAL A 73 -17.38 -6.12 10.24
C VAL A 73 -17.01 -4.83 9.52
N LEU A 74 -17.77 -4.46 8.50
CA LEU A 74 -17.51 -3.25 7.73
C LEU A 74 -17.69 -1.98 8.59
N LEU A 75 -18.73 -1.92 9.43
CA LEU A 75 -18.93 -0.80 10.35
C LEU A 75 -17.79 -0.67 11.36
N ILE A 76 -17.31 -1.79 11.92
CA ILE A 76 -16.16 -1.80 12.82
C ILE A 76 -14.91 -1.34 12.08
N PHE A 77 -14.66 -1.87 10.88
CA PHE A 77 -13.53 -1.50 10.04
C PHE A 77 -13.53 -0.01 9.69
N ILE A 78 -14.66 0.52 9.21
CA ILE A 78 -14.83 1.95 8.91
C ILE A 78 -14.60 2.78 10.17
N SER A 79 -15.15 2.37 11.33
CA SER A 79 -14.96 3.11 12.58
C SER A 79 -13.49 3.20 12.98
N ILE A 80 -12.76 2.07 12.93
CA ILE A 80 -11.32 2.04 13.22
C ILE A 80 -10.56 2.90 12.20
N MET A 81 -10.89 2.80 10.92
CA MET A 81 -10.27 3.58 9.85
C MET A 81 -10.49 5.09 10.06
N LEU A 82 -11.70 5.53 10.41
CA LEU A 82 -12.00 6.93 10.69
C LEU A 82 -11.26 7.43 11.93
N ILE A 83 -11.20 6.63 13.00
CA ILE A 83 -10.41 6.98 14.20
C ILE A 83 -8.92 7.11 13.84
N ALA A 84 -8.37 6.20 13.04
CA ALA A 84 -6.99 6.29 12.56
C ALA A 84 -6.78 7.54 11.70
N LEU A 85 -7.71 7.84 10.78
CA LEU A 85 -7.61 8.99 9.89
C LEU A 85 -7.69 10.32 10.66
N PHE A 86 -8.68 10.49 11.53
CA PHE A 86 -8.89 11.74 12.27
C PHE A 86 -8.07 11.86 13.56
N GLY A 87 -7.54 10.75 14.08
CA GLY A 87 -6.68 10.74 15.26
C GLY A 87 -5.19 10.70 14.92
N LEU A 88 -4.75 9.69 14.15
CA LEU A 88 -3.34 9.45 13.89
C LEU A 88 -2.77 10.41 12.83
N VAL A 89 -3.44 10.61 11.70
CA VAL A 89 -2.92 11.47 10.62
C VAL A 89 -2.65 12.91 11.08
N PRO A 90 -3.57 13.63 11.73
CA PRO A 90 -3.26 14.98 12.20
C PRO A 90 -2.18 14.98 13.27
N THR A 91 -2.12 13.96 14.12
CA THR A 91 -1.06 13.82 15.12
C THR A 91 0.31 13.63 14.47
N ILE A 92 0.41 12.81 13.43
CA ILE A 92 1.64 12.64 12.65
C ILE A 92 1.99 13.96 11.95
N TRP A 93 1.00 14.67 11.40
CA TRP A 93 1.22 15.95 10.72
C TRP A 93 1.78 17.01 11.68
N THR A 94 1.22 17.14 12.88
CA THR A 94 1.74 18.05 13.90
C THR A 94 3.12 17.62 14.39
N GLN A 95 3.36 16.33 14.58
CA GLN A 95 4.68 15.80 14.96
C GLN A 95 5.76 16.10 13.91
N VAL A 96 5.46 15.92 12.62
CA VAL A 96 6.38 16.26 11.53
C VAL A 96 6.62 17.77 11.49
N GLY A 97 5.58 18.58 11.66
CA GLY A 97 5.71 20.04 11.75
C GLY A 97 6.61 20.47 12.92
N ASN A 98 6.42 19.89 14.10
CA ASN A 98 7.23 20.15 15.28
C ASN A 98 8.69 19.75 15.06
N LEU A 99 8.93 18.57 14.46
CA LEU A 99 10.29 18.13 14.13
C LEU A 99 10.99 19.14 13.21
N ILE A 100 10.31 19.62 12.17
CA ILE A 100 10.88 20.64 11.27
C ILE A 100 11.19 21.93 12.02
N ASN A 101 10.28 22.37 12.90
CA ASN A 101 10.48 23.57 13.73
C ASN A 101 11.60 23.41 14.77
N ASP A 102 11.88 22.19 15.22
CA ASP A 102 12.92 21.88 16.19
C ASP A 102 14.30 21.65 15.56
N ILE A 103 14.40 21.42 14.25
CA ILE A 103 15.69 21.28 13.55
C ILE A 103 16.67 22.43 13.86
N PRO A 104 16.28 23.72 13.81
CA PRO A 104 17.18 24.83 14.18
C PRO A 104 17.69 24.74 15.62
N ASN A 105 16.85 24.29 16.55
CA ASN A 105 17.23 24.12 17.96
C ASN A 105 18.17 22.93 18.14
N MET A 106 17.88 21.81 17.48
CA MET A 106 18.76 20.64 17.42
C MET A 106 20.13 20.98 16.83
N TYR A 107 20.16 21.81 15.79
CA TYR A 107 21.36 22.36 15.17
C TYR A 107 22.18 23.18 16.16
N ASN A 108 21.54 24.11 16.89
CA ASN A 108 22.25 24.95 17.88
C ASN A 108 22.85 24.10 19.02
N GLY A 109 22.14 23.03 19.42
CA GLY A 109 22.65 22.05 20.40
C GLY A 109 23.85 21.27 19.87
N LEU A 110 23.78 20.78 18.63
CA LEU A 110 24.88 20.10 17.94
C LEU A 110 26.11 20.99 17.78
N GLN A 111 25.91 22.25 17.39
CA GLN A 111 26.99 23.23 17.25
C GLN A 111 27.69 23.47 18.61
N LYS A 112 26.93 23.65 19.70
CA LYS A 112 27.50 23.79 21.05
C LYS A 112 28.28 22.54 21.46
N PHE A 113 27.76 21.35 21.20
CA PHE A 113 28.45 20.09 21.50
C PHE A 113 29.77 19.96 20.73
N ILE A 114 29.76 20.28 19.43
CA ILE A 114 30.97 20.29 18.60
C ILE A 114 31.96 21.36 19.06
N MET A 115 31.50 22.51 19.56
CA MET A 115 32.39 23.54 20.12
C MET A 115 33.05 23.12 21.45
N THR A 116 32.45 22.19 22.21
CA THR A 116 33.05 21.64 23.44
C THR A 116 34.04 20.47 23.18
N LEU A 117 34.08 19.92 21.96
CA LEU A 117 35.00 18.84 21.58
C LEU A 117 36.48 19.27 21.47
N PRO A 118 36.83 20.46 20.91
CA PRO A 118 38.20 20.99 20.86
C PRO A 118 38.85 21.16 22.23
N GLU A 119 38.07 21.38 23.29
CA GLU A 119 38.59 21.46 24.67
C GLU A 119 39.16 20.13 25.17
N ARG A 120 38.75 18.99 24.59
CA ARG A 120 39.23 17.65 24.94
C ARG A 120 40.15 17.02 23.89
N HIS A 121 40.08 17.46 22.63
CA HIS A 121 40.89 16.92 21.51
C HIS A 121 41.34 18.02 20.54
N PRO A 122 42.50 18.67 20.78
CA PRO A 122 42.99 19.82 19.99
C PRO A 122 43.31 19.50 18.52
N GLU A 123 43.53 18.23 18.20
CA GLU A 123 43.90 17.74 16.86
C GLU A 123 42.73 17.80 15.85
N LEU A 124 41.50 17.98 16.34
CA LEU A 124 40.28 18.04 15.52
C LEU A 124 39.84 19.49 15.20
N ALA A 125 40.64 20.50 15.58
CA ALA A 125 40.29 21.93 15.50
C ALA A 125 40.24 22.55 14.09
N ASN A 126 40.47 21.78 13.03
CA ASN A 126 40.29 22.24 11.63
C ASN A 126 38.79 22.36 11.28
N LEU A 127 38.15 23.38 11.85
CA LEU A 127 36.70 23.64 11.89
C LEU A 127 36.09 24.22 10.60
N GLN A 128 36.83 24.32 9.49
CA GLN A 128 36.29 24.83 8.21
C GLN A 128 35.33 23.84 7.51
N ILE A 129 35.51 22.53 7.72
CA ILE A 129 34.60 21.50 7.19
C ILE A 129 33.28 21.50 7.97
N VAL A 130 33.34 21.74 9.28
CA VAL A 130 32.16 21.76 10.16
C VAL A 130 31.22 22.88 9.74
N GLU A 131 31.71 24.11 9.61
CA GLU A 131 30.86 25.25 9.25
C GLU A 131 30.15 25.05 7.90
N THR A 132 30.84 24.49 6.91
CA THR A 132 30.27 24.27 5.57
C THR A 132 29.22 23.15 5.54
N VAL A 133 29.49 22.02 6.20
CA VAL A 133 28.54 20.89 6.30
C VAL A 133 27.30 21.30 7.09
N VAL A 134 27.51 22.05 8.17
CA VAL A 134 26.48 22.52 9.07
C VAL A 134 25.58 23.56 8.37
N THR A 135 26.15 24.52 7.65
CA THR A 135 25.38 25.52 6.88
C THR A 135 24.59 24.88 5.73
N ASN A 136 25.17 23.91 5.04
CA ASN A 136 24.46 23.16 3.99
C ASN A 136 23.30 22.33 4.56
N ALA A 137 23.49 21.67 5.70
CA ALA A 137 22.42 20.92 6.38
C ALA A 137 21.26 21.84 6.81
N LYS A 138 21.56 23.03 7.31
CA LYS A 138 20.54 24.05 7.65
C LYS A 138 19.75 24.48 6.42
N ASN A 139 20.42 24.82 5.32
CA ASN A 139 19.77 25.26 4.10
C ASN A 139 18.92 24.16 3.45
N GLN A 140 19.39 22.90 3.50
CA GLN A 140 18.62 21.74 3.04
C GLN A 140 17.37 21.53 3.90
N ALA A 141 17.49 21.63 5.23
CA ALA A 141 16.36 21.50 6.16
C ALA A 141 15.31 22.60 5.97
N LEU A 142 15.75 23.86 5.76
CA LEU A 142 14.86 24.97 5.44
C LEU A 142 14.15 24.77 4.10
N GLY A 143 14.84 24.26 3.08
CA GLY A 143 14.25 23.93 1.78
C GLY A 143 13.22 22.79 1.85
N LEU A 144 13.44 21.81 2.73
CA LEU A 144 12.45 20.76 3.03
C LEU A 144 11.22 21.35 3.75
N GLY A 145 11.42 22.26 4.70
CA GLY A 145 10.33 22.95 5.38
C GLY A 145 9.46 23.77 4.42
N GLU A 146 10.07 24.51 3.50
CA GLU A 146 9.33 25.28 2.49
C GLU A 146 8.55 24.38 1.51
N SER A 147 9.10 23.21 1.18
CA SER A 147 8.45 22.20 0.33
C SER A 147 7.25 21.55 1.03
N VAL A 148 7.33 21.28 2.33
CA VAL A 148 6.21 20.76 3.14
C VAL A 148 5.06 21.77 3.20
N VAL A 149 5.38 23.06 3.38
CA VAL A 149 4.38 24.13 3.37
C VAL A 149 3.74 24.29 1.99
N LYS A 150 4.50 24.27 0.89
CA LYS A 150 3.94 24.34 -0.47
C LYS A 150 3.08 23.11 -0.80
N GLY A 151 3.46 21.92 -0.32
CA GLY A 151 2.67 20.70 -0.44
C GLY A 151 1.28 20.80 0.22
N SER A 152 1.13 21.63 1.26
CA SER A 152 -0.16 21.85 1.94
C SER A 152 -1.22 22.51 1.06
N LEU A 153 -0.86 23.34 0.07
CA LEU A 153 -1.84 23.98 -0.83
C LEU A 153 -2.29 23.03 -1.95
N ALA A 154 -1.38 22.19 -2.47
CA ALA A 154 -1.71 21.12 -3.42
C ALA A 154 -2.61 20.04 -2.80
N SER A 155 -2.65 19.95 -1.46
CA SER A 155 -3.44 18.97 -0.72
C SER A 155 -4.96 19.13 -0.89
N LEU A 156 -5.46 20.32 -1.24
CA LEU A 156 -6.91 20.56 -1.40
C LEU A 156 -7.53 19.72 -2.53
N VAL A 157 -6.84 19.58 -3.67
CA VAL A 157 -7.26 18.69 -4.77
C VAL A 157 -7.12 17.21 -4.37
N SER A 158 -6.14 16.89 -3.51
CA SER A 158 -5.97 15.55 -2.95
C SER A 158 -7.08 15.16 -1.97
N ILE A 159 -7.66 16.12 -1.24
CA ILE A 159 -8.75 15.85 -0.28
C ILE A 159 -10.02 15.40 -1.01
N ALA A 160 -10.36 16.00 -2.14
CA ALA A 160 -11.51 15.56 -2.95
C ALA A 160 -11.33 14.12 -3.45
N THR A 161 -10.14 13.80 -3.97
CA THR A 161 -9.80 12.43 -4.42
C THR A 161 -9.83 11.44 -3.27
N LEU A 162 -9.28 11.82 -2.12
CA LEU A 162 -9.31 11.01 -0.90
C LEU A 162 -10.75 10.78 -0.43
N ALA A 163 -11.62 11.78 -0.46
CA ALA A 163 -13.01 11.65 -0.08
C ALA A 163 -13.76 10.65 -0.97
N VAL A 164 -13.53 10.70 -2.30
CA VAL A 164 -14.06 9.71 -3.23
C VAL A 164 -13.57 8.31 -2.86
N TYR A 165 -12.27 8.16 -2.59
CA TYR A 165 -11.69 6.85 -2.23
C TYR A 165 -12.21 6.32 -0.88
N LEU A 166 -12.38 7.22 0.09
CA LEU A 166 -12.90 6.91 1.43
C LEU A 166 -14.32 6.35 1.39
N ILE A 167 -15.11 6.74 0.39
CA ILE A 167 -16.47 6.23 0.19
C ILE A 167 -16.46 4.99 -0.72
N LEU A 168 -15.72 5.05 -1.82
CA LEU A 168 -15.69 4.02 -2.86
C LEU A 168 -15.10 2.70 -2.35
N VAL A 169 -13.99 2.76 -1.61
CA VAL A 169 -13.29 1.55 -1.15
C VAL A 169 -14.16 0.72 -0.18
N PRO A 170 -14.77 1.29 0.89
CA PRO A 170 -15.68 0.53 1.75
C PRO A 170 -16.89 -0.02 1.01
N LEU A 171 -17.42 0.71 0.04
CA LEU A 171 -18.52 0.24 -0.80
C LEU A 171 -18.11 -0.97 -1.64
N LEU A 172 -16.92 -0.94 -2.25
CA LEU A 172 -16.39 -2.09 -2.98
C LEU A 172 -16.14 -3.29 -2.07
N ILE A 173 -15.58 -3.08 -0.87
CA ILE A 173 -15.38 -4.13 0.14
C ILE A 173 -16.72 -4.78 0.49
N PHE A 174 -17.77 -3.99 0.70
CA PHE A 174 -19.11 -4.49 0.98
C PHE A 174 -19.59 -5.48 -0.09
N PHE A 175 -19.54 -5.07 -1.37
CA PHE A 175 -19.97 -5.93 -2.49
C PHE A 175 -19.08 -7.17 -2.63
N LEU A 176 -17.76 -7.01 -2.49
CA LEU A 176 -16.80 -8.12 -2.58
C LEU A 176 -16.99 -9.18 -1.48
N LEU A 177 -17.38 -8.76 -0.27
CA LEU A 177 -17.65 -9.68 0.85
C LEU A 177 -19.03 -10.33 0.78
N LYS A 178 -20.05 -9.52 0.44
CA LYS A 178 -21.45 -9.94 0.39
C LYS A 178 -21.73 -10.84 -0.82
N ASP A 179 -21.36 -10.38 -2.01
CA ASP A 179 -21.73 -10.96 -3.31
C ASP A 179 -20.54 -11.69 -3.98
N LYS A 180 -19.58 -12.13 -3.17
CA LYS A 180 -18.32 -12.80 -3.57
C LYS A 180 -18.49 -13.87 -4.65
N GLU A 181 -19.42 -14.80 -4.43
CA GLU A 181 -19.63 -15.93 -5.33
C GLU A 181 -20.13 -15.50 -6.71
N GLU A 182 -20.99 -14.48 -6.75
CA GLU A 182 -21.49 -13.93 -8.01
C GLU A 182 -20.39 -13.18 -8.77
N MET A 183 -19.60 -12.37 -8.07
CA MET A 183 -18.46 -11.65 -8.65
C MET A 183 -17.40 -12.61 -9.19
N LEU A 184 -17.08 -13.69 -8.46
CA LEU A 184 -16.16 -14.73 -8.91
C LEU A 184 -16.70 -15.46 -10.13
N ARG A 185 -18.00 -15.79 -10.16
CA ARG A 185 -18.63 -16.40 -11.35
C ARG A 185 -18.53 -15.48 -12.57
N MET A 186 -18.84 -14.19 -12.42
CA MET A 186 -18.75 -13.21 -13.50
C MET A 186 -17.32 -13.05 -14.01
N ALA A 187 -16.34 -12.91 -13.10
CA ALA A 187 -14.92 -12.85 -13.45
C ALA A 187 -14.47 -14.12 -14.17
N SER A 188 -14.96 -15.28 -13.71
CA SER A 188 -14.69 -16.56 -14.34
C SER A 188 -15.30 -16.69 -15.75
N GLY A 189 -16.32 -15.92 -16.10
CA GLY A 189 -16.91 -15.92 -17.44
C GLY A 189 -16.03 -15.23 -18.50
N ILE A 190 -15.17 -14.30 -18.08
CA ILE A 190 -14.30 -13.51 -18.97
C ILE A 190 -12.99 -14.28 -19.27
N LEU A 191 -12.60 -15.20 -18.38
CA LEU A 191 -11.34 -15.95 -18.50
C LEU A 191 -11.44 -17.11 -19.51
N PRO A 192 -10.31 -17.52 -20.13
CA PRO A 192 -10.27 -18.67 -21.04
C PRO A 192 -10.81 -19.97 -20.40
N LYS A 193 -11.52 -20.79 -21.19
CA LYS A 193 -12.13 -22.06 -20.71
C LYS A 193 -11.09 -23.05 -20.18
N ASN A 194 -9.89 -23.11 -20.77
CA ASN A 194 -8.85 -24.08 -20.45
C ASN A 194 -7.95 -23.66 -19.28
N ARG A 195 -8.52 -23.45 -18.09
CA ARG A 195 -7.85 -22.82 -16.93
C ARG A 195 -7.47 -23.73 -15.76
N LYS A 196 -7.34 -25.05 -15.98
CA LYS A 196 -7.04 -26.01 -14.88
C LYS A 196 -5.80 -25.60 -14.07
N LEU A 197 -4.72 -25.22 -14.75
CA LEU A 197 -3.49 -24.79 -14.07
C LEU A 197 -3.70 -23.48 -13.29
N ALA A 198 -4.41 -22.50 -13.86
CA ALA A 198 -4.71 -21.25 -13.16
C ALA A 198 -5.58 -21.46 -11.91
N ASN A 199 -6.58 -22.35 -11.97
CA ASN A 199 -7.38 -22.70 -10.81
C ASN A 199 -6.56 -23.41 -9.73
N LYS A 200 -5.62 -24.28 -10.13
CA LYS A 200 -4.71 -24.95 -9.20
C LYS A 200 -3.83 -23.92 -8.47
N VAL A 201 -3.17 -23.03 -9.21
CA VAL A 201 -2.34 -21.94 -8.65
C VAL A 201 -3.18 -21.04 -7.74
N TRP A 202 -4.40 -20.67 -8.16
CA TRP A 202 -5.32 -19.88 -7.35
C TRP A 202 -5.62 -20.55 -6.01
N HIS A 203 -5.90 -21.85 -6.01
CA HIS A 203 -6.23 -22.58 -4.78
C HIS A 203 -5.01 -22.71 -3.86
N GLU A 204 -3.85 -23.06 -4.41
CA GLU A 204 -2.58 -23.14 -3.67
C GLU A 204 -2.21 -21.79 -3.04
N MET A 205 -2.29 -20.70 -3.81
CA MET A 205 -2.04 -19.35 -3.29
C MET A 205 -3.03 -18.96 -2.19
N ASN A 206 -4.33 -19.24 -2.39
CA ASN A 206 -5.35 -18.95 -1.40
C ASN A 206 -5.13 -19.73 -0.10
N GLU A 207 -4.68 -20.97 -0.17
CA GLU A 207 -4.34 -21.79 1.01
C GLU A 207 -3.14 -21.20 1.75
N GLN A 208 -2.06 -20.86 1.03
CA GLN A 208 -0.87 -20.26 1.64
C GLN A 208 -1.19 -18.91 2.30
N ILE A 209 -1.90 -18.01 1.61
CA ILE A 209 -2.27 -16.71 2.18
C ILE A 209 -3.19 -16.91 3.38
N SER A 210 -4.16 -17.83 3.30
CA SER A 210 -5.05 -18.14 4.43
C SER A 210 -4.29 -18.69 5.63
N ASN A 211 -3.20 -19.44 5.43
CA ASN A 211 -2.38 -19.97 6.52
C ASN A 211 -1.51 -18.90 7.19
N TYR A 212 -1.15 -17.82 6.48
CA TYR A 212 -0.44 -16.69 7.09
C TYR A 212 -1.36 -15.75 7.87
N ILE A 213 -2.62 -15.60 7.44
CA ILE A 213 -3.57 -14.67 8.06
C ILE A 213 -4.31 -15.28 9.26
N ARG A 214 -4.51 -16.60 9.27
CA ARG A 214 -5.24 -17.32 10.34
C ARG A 214 -4.30 -17.87 11.40
#